data_AF-A0A4R9A974-F1
#
_entry.id   AF-A0A4R9A974-F1
#
_cell.length_a   1.000
_cell.length_b   1.000
_cell.length_c   1.000
_cell.angle_alpha   90.00
_cell.angle_beta   90.00
_cell.angle_gamma   90.00
#
_symmetry.space_group_name_H-M   'P 1'
#
loop_
_entity.id
_entity.type
_entity.pdbx_description
1 polymer ?
#
loop_
_entity_poly.entity_id
_entity_poly.type
_entity_poly.pdbx_seq_one_letter_code
_entity_poly.pdbx_strand_id
1 'polypeptide(L)'
;MLGLNAQGGLDIVVQKLDANGDQVWLTPIASGLNERAYGIVDAEDGAVIVAGFMRQGHDAGENDDGLLVKLDVNGREIWRTTLGSESAPDRLYAVASDGAGGAFVTG
;
A
#
# COMPACT_ATOMS: atom_id res chain seq x y z
N MET A 1 2.04 23.24 0.41
CA MET A 1 2.03 21.87 -0.16
C MET A 1 2.53 20.97 0.96
N LEU A 2 1.69 20.07 1.48
CA LEU A 2 2.09 19.16 2.56
C LEU A 2 3.23 18.29 2.04
N GLY A 3 4.44 18.55 2.54
CA GLY A 3 5.67 17.99 2.01
C GLY A 3 5.79 16.53 2.41
N LEU A 4 5.37 15.64 1.52
CA LEU A 4 5.86 14.28 1.51
C LEU A 4 7.30 14.34 1.03
N ASN A 5 8.25 13.95 1.89
CA ASN A 5 9.60 13.69 1.45
C ASN A 5 9.54 12.40 0.63
N ALA A 6 9.60 12.55 -0.69
CA ALA A 6 9.69 11.41 -1.58
C ALA A 6 10.89 10.56 -1.17
N GLN A 7 10.66 9.28 -0.89
CA GLN A 7 11.74 8.37 -0.49
C GLN A 7 12.35 7.67 -1.71
N GLY A 8 11.58 7.51 -2.80
CA GLY A 8 12.07 7.04 -4.09
C GLY A 8 11.45 7.78 -5.29
N GLY A 9 11.37 7.10 -6.44
CA GLY A 9 10.86 7.67 -7.68
C GLY A 9 9.33 7.73 -7.74
N LEU A 10 8.67 6.70 -7.20
CA LEU A 10 7.22 6.61 -7.04
C LEU A 10 6.93 6.14 -5.62
N ASP A 11 6.06 6.85 -4.92
CA ASP A 11 5.62 6.48 -3.56
C ASP A 11 4.10 6.23 -3.59
N ILE A 12 3.61 5.31 -2.76
CA ILE A 12 2.18 5.19 -2.51
C ILE A 12 1.79 6.26 -1.49
N VAL A 13 0.67 6.94 -1.75
CA VAL A 13 0.06 7.88 -0.80
C VAL A 13 -1.38 7.48 -0.57
N VAL A 14 -1.73 7.27 0.69
CA VAL A 14 -3.11 7.02 1.12
C VAL A 14 -3.60 8.28 1.81
N GLN A 15 -4.68 8.86 1.31
CA GLN A 15 -5.25 10.08 1.85
C GLN A 15 -6.72 9.86 2.18
N LYS A 16 -7.10 10.20 3.42
CA LYS A 16 -8.50 10.30 3.82
C LYS A 16 -8.91 11.75 3.80
N LEU A 17 -10.00 12.01 3.07
CA LEU A 17 -10.68 13.29 3.05
C LEU A 17 -12.01 13.16 3.78
N ASP A 18 -12.51 14.25 4.36
CA ASP A 18 -13.86 14.32 4.89
C ASP A 18 -14.88 14.57 3.76
N ALA A 19 -16.17 14.68 4.11
CA ALA A 19 -17.24 14.91 3.13
C ALA A 19 -17.15 16.27 2.41
N ASN A 20 -16.41 17.23 2.95
CA ASN A 20 -16.16 18.53 2.33
C ASN A 20 -14.89 18.52 1.45
N GLY A 21 -14.14 17.43 1.46
CA GLY A 21 -12.85 17.31 0.77
C GLY A 21 -11.66 17.79 1.60
N ASP A 22 -11.85 18.09 2.89
CA ASP A 22 -10.75 18.49 3.77
C ASP A 22 -9.94 17.28 4.20
N GLN A 23 -8.61 17.43 4.24
CA GLN A 23 -7.73 16.32 4.63
C GLN A 23 -7.91 15.96 6.10
N VAL A 24 -8.32 14.71 6.36
CA VAL A 24 -8.34 14.11 7.70
C VAL A 24 -6.95 13.59 8.06
N TRP A 25 -6.37 12.76 7.20
CA TRP A 25 -5.00 12.27 7.34
C TRP A 25 -4.40 11.91 5.99
N LEU A 26 -3.08 11.80 5.98
CA LEU A 26 -2.29 11.36 4.85
C LEU A 26 -1.16 10.45 5.35
N THR A 27 -1.01 9.30 4.71
CA THR A 27 0.00 8.29 5.06
C THR A 27 0.78 7.90 3.81
N PRO A 28 2.08 8.23 3.73
CA PRO A 28 2.95 7.69 2.70
C PRO A 28 3.29 6.23 3.02
N ILE A 29 3.21 5.38 2.00
CA ILE A 29 3.78 4.03 1.99
C ILE A 29 4.89 4.09 0.96
N ALA A 30 6.12 4.28 1.44
CA ALA A 30 7.26 4.54 0.60
C ALA A 30 8.51 3.82 1.11
N SER A 31 9.41 3.51 0.18
CA SER A 31 10.77 3.04 0.45
C SER A 31 11.78 3.90 -0.31
N GLY A 32 13.07 3.52 -0.28
CA GLY A 32 14.08 4.17 -1.13
C GLY A 32 13.88 3.95 -2.64
N LEU A 33 12.89 3.14 -3.03
CA LEU A 33 12.65 2.66 -4.39
C LEU A 33 11.22 3.00 -4.84
N ASN A 34 10.67 2.26 -5.82
CA ASN A 34 9.37 2.57 -6.40
C ASN A 34 8.27 1.71 -5.80
N GLU A 35 7.21 2.35 -5.34
CA GLU A 35 5.95 1.75 -4.92
C GLU A 35 4.79 2.21 -5.82
N ARG A 36 3.78 1.35 -5.97
CA ARG A 36 2.53 1.73 -6.64
C ARG A 36 1.37 0.92 -6.10
N ALA A 37 0.27 1.61 -5.80
CA ALA A 37 -1.00 1.02 -5.41
C ALA A 37 -1.91 0.85 -6.64
N TYR A 38 -2.65 -0.25 -6.67
CA TYR A 38 -3.66 -0.52 -7.69
C TYR A 38 -5.07 -0.64 -7.10
N GLY A 39 -5.19 -0.89 -5.79
CA GLY A 39 -6.50 -0.95 -5.14
C GLY A 39 -6.44 -0.66 -3.64
N ILE A 40 -7.59 -0.30 -3.08
CA ILE A 40 -7.83 -0.06 -1.67
C ILE A 40 -9.24 -0.55 -1.32
N VAL A 41 -9.42 -1.14 -0.14
CA VAL A 41 -10.74 -1.59 0.37
C VAL A 41 -10.91 -1.19 1.82
N ASP A 42 -12.15 -1.03 2.25
CA ASP A 42 -12.48 -0.91 3.66
C ASP A 42 -12.27 -2.24 4.39
N ALA A 43 -11.80 -2.13 5.63
CA ALA A 43 -11.72 -3.20 6.61
C ALA A 43 -12.59 -2.84 7.84
N GLU A 44 -12.49 -3.63 8.91
CA GLU A 44 -13.21 -3.38 10.15
C GLU A 44 -12.79 -2.07 10.83
N ASP A 45 -13.69 -1.49 11.62
CA ASP A 45 -13.45 -0.30 12.45
C ASP A 45 -12.93 0.94 11.71
N GLY A 46 -13.22 1.06 10.40
CA GLY A 46 -12.80 2.17 9.56
C GLY A 46 -11.33 2.12 9.15
N ALA A 47 -10.68 0.97 9.32
CA ALA A 47 -9.39 0.65 8.72
C ALA A 47 -9.53 0.47 7.19
N VAL A 48 -8.40 0.52 6.48
CA VAL A 48 -8.33 0.27 5.04
C VAL A 48 -7.16 -0.67 4.72
N ILE A 49 -7.31 -1.48 3.68
CA ILE A 49 -6.23 -2.32 3.15
C ILE A 49 -5.91 -1.87 1.73
N VAL A 50 -4.65 -1.54 1.48
CA VAL A 50 -4.13 -1.10 0.18
C VAL A 50 -3.32 -2.23 -0.43
N ALA A 51 -3.51 -2.47 -1.72
CA ALA A 51 -2.76 -3.47 -2.49
C ALA A 51 -2.05 -2.86 -3.69
N GLY A 52 -0.88 -3.39 -4.00
CA GLY A 52 -0.03 -2.91 -5.08
C GLY A 52 1.27 -3.69 -5.20
N PHE A 53 2.36 -2.98 -5.50
CA PHE A 53 3.71 -3.51 -5.39
C PHE A 53 4.65 -2.51 -4.72
N MET A 54 5.74 -3.04 -4.20
CA MET A 54 6.93 -2.27 -3.83
C MET A 54 8.15 -2.88 -4.50
N ARG A 55 9.11 -2.04 -4.88
CA ARG A 55 10.39 -2.50 -5.38
C ARG A 55 11.32 -2.80 -4.22
N GLN A 56 12.02 -3.93 -4.30
CA GLN A 56 12.99 -4.35 -3.30
C GLN A 56 14.30 -4.77 -3.96
N GLY A 57 15.40 -4.58 -3.24
CA GLY A 57 16.70 -5.10 -3.64
C GLY A 57 16.80 -6.58 -3.27
N HIS A 58 16.81 -7.44 -4.27
CA HIS A 58 17.06 -8.87 -4.15
C HIS A 58 18.48 -9.21 -4.64
N ASP A 59 18.99 -10.41 -4.33
CA ASP A 59 20.33 -10.85 -4.75
C ASP A 59 20.51 -10.85 -6.28
N ALA A 60 19.42 -11.04 -7.03
CA ALA A 60 19.40 -10.99 -8.49
C ALA A 60 19.18 -9.57 -9.09
N GLY A 61 19.04 -8.54 -8.26
CA GLY A 61 18.75 -7.16 -8.65
C GLY A 61 17.45 -6.63 -8.04
N GLU A 62 16.97 -5.49 -8.54
CA GLU A 62 15.70 -4.92 -8.06
C GLU A 62 14.50 -5.57 -8.75
N ASN A 63 13.60 -6.18 -7.98
CA ASN A 63 12.33 -6.73 -8.47
C ASN A 63 11.14 -6.13 -7.71
N ASP A 64 9.97 -6.23 -8.32
CA ASP A 64 8.72 -5.82 -7.67
C ASP A 64 8.19 -6.99 -6.85
N ASP A 65 7.83 -6.73 -5.60
CA ASP A 65 7.08 -7.66 -4.76
C ASP A 65 5.67 -7.10 -4.56
N GLY A 66 4.67 -7.97 -4.63
CA GLY A 66 3.30 -7.63 -4.27
C GLY A 66 3.26 -7.08 -2.84
N LEU A 67 2.54 -6.00 -2.62
CA LEU A 67 2.45 -5.33 -1.32
C LEU A 67 0.99 -5.25 -0.88
N LEU A 68 0.73 -5.62 0.37
CA LEU A 68 -0.48 -5.27 1.11
C LEU A 68 -0.10 -4.44 2.34
N VAL A 69 -0.86 -3.39 2.62
CA VAL A 69 -0.72 -2.59 3.85
C VAL A 69 -2.09 -2.33 4.45
N LYS A 70 -2.28 -2.65 5.73
CA LYS A 70 -3.47 -2.25 6.49
C LYS A 70 -3.18 -1.02 7.31
N LEU A 71 -4.02 0.01 7.16
CA LEU A 71 -3.97 1.24 7.95
C LEU A 71 -5.21 1.31 8.86
N ASP A 72 -5.03 1.78 10.09
CA ASP A 72 -6.11 2.06 11.03
C ASP A 72 -6.95 3.28 10.61
N VAL A 73 -8.01 3.56 11.37
CA VAL A 73 -8.92 4.69 11.11
C VAL A 73 -8.25 6.07 11.11
N ASN A 74 -7.06 6.19 11.72
CA ASN A 74 -6.25 7.38 11.80
C ASN A 74 -5.08 7.38 10.80
N GLY A 75 -5.02 6.39 9.89
CA GLY A 75 -3.97 6.25 8.89
C GLY A 75 -2.68 5.63 9.41
N ARG A 76 -2.65 5.05 10.62
CA ARG A 76 -1.45 4.37 11.14
C ARG A 76 -1.36 2.94 10.60
N GLU A 77 -0.19 2.52 10.19
CA GLU A 77 0.03 1.14 9.75
C GLU A 77 -0.20 0.14 10.90
N ILE A 78 -1.06 -0.85 10.66
CA ILE A 78 -1.31 -1.99 11.54
C ILE A 78 -0.38 -3.15 11.15
N TRP A 79 -0.34 -3.46 9.86
CA TRP A 79 0.54 -4.48 9.31
C TRP A 79 0.82 -4.23 7.83
N ARG A 80 1.90 -4.86 7.35
CA ARG A 80 2.21 -5.00 5.92
C ARG A 80 2.61 -6.43 5.59
N THR A 81 2.37 -6.83 4.35
CA THR A 81 2.76 -8.14 3.82
C THR A 81 3.30 -7.97 2.42
N THR A 82 4.43 -8.62 2.14
CA THR A 82 5.04 -8.67 0.82
C THR A 82 4.95 -10.08 0.26
N LEU A 83 4.63 -10.19 -1.03
CA LEU A 83 4.43 -11.45 -1.73
C LEU A 83 5.24 -11.41 -3.03
N GLY A 84 6.27 -12.25 -3.13
CA GLY A 84 7.04 -12.34 -4.37
C GLY A 84 8.20 -13.31 -4.30
N SER A 85 9.01 -13.30 -5.36
CA SER A 85 10.22 -14.10 -5.49
C SER A 85 11.42 -13.24 -5.87
N GLU A 86 12.62 -13.66 -5.48
CA GLU A 86 13.86 -12.95 -5.81
C GLU A 86 14.12 -12.87 -7.33
N SER A 87 13.59 -13.83 -8.09
CA SER A 87 13.92 -14.03 -9.51
C SER A 87 12.95 -13.40 -10.50
N ALA A 88 11.77 -12.94 -10.07
CA ALA A 88 10.74 -12.43 -10.96
C ALA A 88 9.87 -11.36 -10.26
N PRO A 89 9.33 -10.38 -11.01
CA PRO A 89 8.45 -9.38 -10.44
C PRO A 89 7.04 -9.95 -10.19
N ASP A 90 6.52 -9.71 -8.99
CA ASP A 90 5.18 -10.05 -8.53
C ASP A 90 4.43 -8.76 -8.19
N ARG A 91 3.17 -8.64 -8.63
CA ARG A 91 2.37 -7.42 -8.45
C ARG A 91 0.95 -7.80 -8.14
N LEU A 92 0.30 -7.06 -7.23
CA LEU A 92 -1.12 -7.24 -6.94
C LEU A 92 -1.91 -6.15 -7.64
N TYR A 93 -2.83 -6.53 -8.53
CA TYR A 93 -3.62 -5.59 -9.33
C TYR A 93 -5.03 -5.37 -8.78
N ALA A 94 -5.53 -6.26 -7.93
CA ALA A 94 -6.85 -6.11 -7.31
C ALA A 94 -6.87 -6.64 -5.88
N VAL A 95 -7.77 -6.05 -5.09
CA VAL A 95 -8.01 -6.40 -3.69
C VAL A 95 -9.51 -6.36 -3.41
N ALA A 96 -9.99 -7.31 -2.62
CA ALA A 96 -11.35 -7.36 -2.09
C ALA A 96 -11.30 -7.62 -0.58
N SER A 97 -12.22 -7.04 0.18
CA SER A 97 -12.37 -7.34 1.62
C SER A 97 -12.86 -8.78 1.79
N ASP A 98 -12.37 -9.47 2.82
CA ASP A 98 -12.89 -10.79 3.20
C ASP A 98 -14.10 -10.72 4.16
N GLY A 99 -14.48 -9.51 4.59
CA GLY A 99 -15.57 -9.27 5.55
C GLY A 99 -15.25 -9.63 7.01
N ALA A 100 -14.06 -10.17 7.30
CA ALA A 100 -13.58 -10.54 8.62
C ALA A 100 -12.31 -9.76 9.03
N GLY A 101 -11.88 -8.81 8.19
CA GLY A 101 -10.80 -7.88 8.45
C GLY A 101 -9.48 -8.18 7.74
N GLY A 102 -9.48 -9.21 6.90
CA GLY A 102 -8.44 -9.50 5.91
C GLY A 102 -8.88 -9.12 4.50
N ALA A 103 -8.20 -9.71 3.51
CA ALA A 103 -8.40 -9.39 2.11
C ALA A 103 -8.10 -10.59 1.19
N PHE A 104 -8.79 -10.64 0.06
CA PHE A 104 -8.42 -11.43 -1.11
C PHE A 104 -7.66 -10.55 -2.10
N VAL A 105 -6.61 -11.07 -2.72
CA VAL A 105 -5.81 -10.34 -3.72
C VAL A 105 -5.51 -11.21 -4.94
N THR A 106 -5.30 -10.56 -6.08
CA THR A 106 -4.85 -11.22 -7.32
C THR A 106 -3.87 -10.31 -8.07
N GLY A 107 -3.04 -10.93 -8.90
CA GLY A 107 -1.94 -10.33 -9.64
C GLY A 107 -1.67 -11.05 -10.95
#